data_AF-A0A7K0DQ09-F1
#
_entry.id   AF-A0A7K0DQ09-F1
#
_cell.length_a   1.000
_cell.length_b   1.000
_cell.length_c   1.000
_cell.angle_alpha   90.00
_cell.angle_beta   90.00
_cell.angle_gamma   90.00
#
_symmetry.space_group_name_H-M   'P 1'
#
loop_
_entity.id
_entity.type
_entity.pdbx_description
1 polymer ?
#
loop_
_entity_poly.entity_id
_entity_poly.type
_entity_poly.pdbx_seq_one_letter_code
_entity_poly.pdbx_strand_id
1 'polypeptide(L)'
;MDDDSASTGGAVTRPHRRRGDYGVDGDFAVVPARGQAAIVSAILLILIGLTVWALVAAWYVAAVITAVLAVAWALFVGSYLYTTLIGKFRVWADILGGLGLRGDERVLDLGCGRGALLLMAARSLPRGRAVGIDLWRADQTGNGPEATLRNAELEGVADRVDLETGDITRLPFPDGSFDLVISNLVLHNISAAADRRAALDEAVRVLRPGGRLAIGDLLHTREYRDRLRELGLADARRRGLGARMWWGSPFLPTRLVTATKPA
;
A
#
# COMPACT_ATOMS: atom_id res chain seq x y z
N MET A 1 -17.45 25.81 -37.91
CA MET A 1 -17.94 24.45 -38.18
C MET A 1 -16.75 23.51 -38.06
N ASP A 2 -16.27 23.43 -36.82
CA ASP A 2 -15.93 22.23 -36.06
C ASP A 2 -15.62 20.97 -36.87
N ASP A 3 -14.40 20.46 -36.73
CA ASP A 3 -14.17 19.26 -35.90
C ASP A 3 -12.68 19.11 -35.59
N ASP A 4 -12.33 19.34 -34.33
CA ASP A 4 -10.98 19.30 -33.77
C ASP A 4 -10.88 18.02 -32.92
N SER A 5 -10.67 16.87 -33.56
CA SER A 5 -10.59 15.58 -32.88
C SER A 5 -9.19 15.37 -32.29
N ALA A 6 -8.92 16.00 -31.15
CA ALA A 6 -7.76 15.72 -30.32
C ALA A 6 -7.88 14.31 -29.72
N SER A 7 -7.18 13.35 -30.32
CA SER A 7 -6.98 12.01 -29.75
C SER A 7 -6.06 12.10 -28.53
N THR A 8 -6.65 12.19 -27.34
CA THR A 8 -5.96 12.03 -26.06
C THR A 8 -5.64 10.55 -25.83
N GLY A 9 -4.58 10.08 -26.47
CA GLY A 9 -3.94 8.81 -26.14
C GLY A 9 -3.23 8.92 -24.79
N GLY A 10 -3.97 8.74 -23.69
CA GLY A 10 -3.37 8.51 -22.39
C GLY A 10 -2.44 7.31 -22.49
N ALA A 11 -1.14 7.56 -22.41
CA ALA A 11 -0.13 6.52 -22.43
C ALA A 11 -0.38 5.61 -21.22
N VAL A 12 -1.00 4.46 -21.47
CA VAL A 12 -1.03 3.35 -20.52
C VAL A 12 0.42 2.93 -20.37
N THR A 13 1.06 3.44 -19.32
CA THR A 13 2.42 3.06 -18.93
C THR A 13 2.43 1.54 -18.79
N ARG A 14 3.16 0.87 -19.70
CA ARG A 14 3.31 -0.59 -19.61
C ARG A 14 3.84 -0.92 -18.21
N PRO A 15 3.26 -1.89 -17.50
CA PRO A 15 3.71 -2.22 -16.16
C PRO A 15 5.19 -2.63 -16.23
N HIS A 16 6.04 -1.82 -15.61
CA HIS A 16 7.47 -2.10 -15.52
C HIS A 16 7.65 -3.47 -14.86
N ARG A 17 8.45 -4.35 -15.48
CA ARG A 17 8.78 -5.66 -14.91
C ARG A 17 9.62 -5.45 -13.65
N ARG A 18 9.02 -5.65 -12.48
CA ARG A 18 9.70 -5.57 -11.18
C ARG A 18 10.78 -6.63 -11.10
N ARG A 19 11.91 -6.28 -10.47
CA ARG A 19 13.09 -7.13 -10.29
C ARG A 19 13.39 -7.40 -8.81
N GLY A 20 12.91 -6.54 -7.91
CA GLY A 20 13.05 -6.70 -6.47
C GLY A 20 12.11 -7.77 -5.89
N ASP A 21 12.47 -8.25 -4.70
CA ASP A 21 11.65 -9.15 -3.90
C ASP A 21 10.92 -8.40 -2.78
N TYR A 22 9.61 -8.28 -2.94
CA TYR A 22 8.72 -7.59 -2.02
C TYR A 22 7.90 -8.52 -1.14
N GLY A 23 8.10 -9.84 -1.26
CA GLY A 23 7.39 -10.85 -0.48
C GLY A 23 5.87 -10.84 -0.67
N VAL A 24 5.21 -11.49 0.29
CA VAL A 24 3.76 -11.43 0.51
C VAL A 24 3.56 -10.66 1.81
N ASP A 25 2.66 -9.69 1.80
CA ASP A 25 2.31 -8.94 3.02
C ASP A 25 1.63 -9.88 4.02
N GLY A 26 1.78 -9.64 5.32
CA GLY A 26 1.15 -10.44 6.36
C GLY A 26 1.91 -10.41 7.68
N ASP A 27 1.22 -10.71 8.77
CA ASP A 27 1.87 -10.93 10.07
C ASP A 27 2.28 -12.39 10.17
N PHE A 28 3.59 -12.64 10.14
CA PHE A 28 4.18 -13.98 10.21
C PHE A 28 4.90 -14.24 11.52
N ALA A 29 4.75 -13.36 12.53
CA ALA A 29 5.41 -13.53 13.82
C ALA A 29 4.86 -14.75 14.59
N VAL A 30 3.56 -15.01 14.47
CA VAL A 30 2.87 -16.11 15.18
C VAL A 30 2.78 -17.38 14.33
N VAL A 31 2.44 -17.25 13.04
CA VAL A 31 2.33 -18.38 12.11
C VAL A 31 3.17 -18.10 10.87
N PRO A 32 4.20 -18.91 10.57
CA PRO A 32 5.06 -18.67 9.41
C PRO A 32 4.28 -18.82 8.10
N ALA A 33 4.75 -18.17 7.03
CA ALA A 33 4.05 -18.10 5.75
C ALA A 33 3.65 -19.48 5.18
N ARG A 34 4.53 -20.48 5.30
CA ARG A 34 4.22 -21.87 4.90
C ARG A 34 3.10 -22.49 5.74
N GLY A 35 3.06 -22.20 7.04
CA GLY A 35 2.00 -22.63 7.93
C GLY A 35 0.66 -21.97 7.56
N GLN A 36 0.66 -20.66 7.28
CA GLN A 36 -0.54 -19.97 6.80
C GLN A 36 -1.03 -20.55 5.48
N ALA A 37 -0.13 -20.81 4.52
CA ALA A 37 -0.48 -21.43 3.24
C ALA A 37 -1.08 -22.84 3.43
N ALA A 38 -0.53 -23.64 4.35
CA ALA A 38 -1.07 -24.95 4.68
C ALA A 38 -2.48 -24.86 5.30
N ILE A 39 -2.69 -23.95 6.25
CA ILE A 39 -4.00 -23.70 6.87
C ILE A 39 -5.02 -23.29 5.81
N VAL A 40 -4.67 -22.33 4.95
CA VAL A 40 -5.54 -21.84 3.89
C VAL A 40 -5.92 -22.94 2.90
N SER A 41 -4.96 -23.80 2.55
CA SER A 41 -5.18 -24.94 1.66
C SER A 41 -6.05 -26.02 2.32
N ALA A 42 -5.81 -26.31 3.60
CA ALA A 42 -6.59 -27.28 4.36
C ALA A 42 -8.06 -26.87 4.48
N ILE A 43 -8.35 -25.59 4.76
CA ILE A 43 -9.72 -25.06 4.81
C ILE A 43 -10.44 -25.31 3.47
N LEU A 44 -9.78 -25.00 2.35
CA LEU A 44 -10.37 -25.21 1.03
C LEU A 44 -10.64 -26.71 0.75
N LEU A 45 -9.68 -27.58 1.06
CA LEU A 45 -9.82 -29.03 0.86
C LEU A 45 -10.93 -29.63 1.73
N ILE A 46 -11.07 -29.17 2.98
CA ILE A 46 -12.16 -29.58 3.87
C ILE A 46 -13.51 -29.16 3.28
N LEU A 47 -13.64 -27.91 2.81
CA LEU A 47 -14.89 -27.43 2.21
C LEU A 47 -15.27 -28.22 0.94
N ILE A 48 -14.29 -28.54 0.10
CA ILE A 48 -14.49 -29.40 -1.08
C ILE A 48 -14.91 -30.81 -0.66
N GLY A 49 -14.22 -31.41 0.33
CA GLY A 49 -14.55 -32.73 0.86
C GLY A 49 -15.96 -32.81 1.45
N LEU A 50 -16.36 -31.79 2.21
CA LEU A 50 -17.73 -31.67 2.75
C LEU A 50 -18.77 -31.54 1.64
N THR A 51 -18.44 -30.80 0.57
CA THR A 51 -19.32 -30.67 -0.61
C THR A 51 -19.54 -32.03 -1.26
N VAL A 52 -18.46 -32.78 -1.52
CA VAL A 52 -18.53 -34.12 -2.14
C VAL A 52 -19.28 -35.10 -1.24
N TRP A 53 -18.98 -35.10 0.06
CA TRP A 53 -19.66 -35.96 1.03
C TRP A 53 -21.17 -35.67 1.09
N ALA A 54 -21.56 -34.39 1.14
CA ALA A 54 -22.97 -33.99 1.15
C ALA A 54 -23.70 -34.39 -0.14
N LEU A 55 -23.03 -34.34 -1.30
CA LEU A 55 -23.60 -34.83 -2.56
C LEU A 55 -23.83 -36.34 -2.53
N VAL A 56 -22.85 -37.12 -2.05
CA VAL A 56 -22.96 -38.59 -1.92
C VAL A 56 -24.09 -38.97 -0.95
N ALA A 57 -24.27 -38.21 0.14
CA ALA A 57 -25.34 -38.39 1.11
C ALA A 57 -26.72 -37.86 0.65
N ALA A 58 -26.82 -37.33 -0.58
CA ALA A 58 -28.02 -36.66 -1.11
C ALA A 58 -28.50 -35.45 -0.26
N TRP A 59 -27.61 -34.82 0.50
CA TRP A 59 -27.87 -33.61 1.29
C TRP A 59 -27.61 -32.36 0.45
N TYR A 60 -28.43 -32.16 -0.59
CA TYR A 60 -28.18 -31.15 -1.62
C TYR A 60 -28.07 -29.72 -1.10
N VAL A 61 -28.88 -29.34 -0.11
CA VAL A 61 -28.79 -27.99 0.50
C VAL A 61 -27.42 -27.78 1.16
N ALA A 62 -26.94 -28.77 1.91
CA ALA A 62 -25.63 -28.71 2.55
C ALA A 62 -24.49 -28.69 1.51
N ALA A 63 -24.63 -29.46 0.41
CA ALA A 63 -23.68 -29.43 -0.70
C ALA A 63 -23.59 -28.05 -1.35
N VAL A 64 -24.73 -27.39 -1.61
CA VAL A 64 -24.74 -26.03 -2.18
C VAL A 64 -24.07 -25.03 -1.22
N ILE A 65 -24.42 -25.07 0.06
CA ILE A 65 -23.83 -24.16 1.07
C ILE A 65 -22.31 -24.32 1.12
N THR A 66 -21.82 -25.56 1.25
CA THR A 66 -20.39 -25.84 1.35
C THR A 66 -19.63 -25.50 0.07
N ALA A 67 -20.23 -25.72 -1.11
CA ALA A 67 -19.67 -25.30 -2.39
C ALA A 67 -19.54 -23.77 -2.49
N VAL A 68 -20.58 -23.02 -2.10
CA VAL A 68 -20.55 -21.55 -2.07
C VAL A 68 -19.47 -21.04 -1.13
N LEU A 69 -19.32 -21.65 0.05
CA LEU A 69 -18.26 -21.30 1.00
C LEU A 69 -16.87 -21.61 0.43
N ALA A 70 -16.68 -22.74 -0.27
CA ALA A 70 -15.41 -23.08 -0.92
C ALA A 70 -15.04 -22.03 -1.99
N VAL A 71 -16.00 -21.63 -2.83
CA VAL A 71 -15.79 -20.58 -3.84
C VAL A 71 -15.48 -19.23 -3.19
N ALA A 72 -16.24 -18.84 -2.17
CA ALA A 72 -16.01 -17.59 -1.45
C ALA A 72 -14.61 -17.56 -0.80
N TRP A 73 -14.18 -18.67 -0.21
CA TRP A 73 -12.83 -18.83 0.34
C TRP A 73 -11.75 -18.73 -0.74
N ALA A 74 -11.90 -19.41 -1.87
CA ALA A 74 -10.97 -19.34 -2.99
C ALA A 74 -10.86 -17.91 -3.56
N LEU A 75 -12.00 -17.21 -3.69
CA LEU A 75 -12.03 -15.80 -4.10
C LEU A 75 -11.35 -14.89 -3.08
N PHE A 76 -11.54 -15.14 -1.78
CA PHE A 76 -10.87 -14.40 -0.72
C PHE A 76 -9.34 -14.53 -0.83
N VAL A 77 -8.84 -15.77 -0.90
CA VAL A 77 -7.41 -16.05 -1.06
C VAL A 77 -6.86 -15.45 -2.35
N GLY A 78 -7.59 -15.61 -3.46
CA GLY A 78 -7.23 -15.04 -4.76
C GLY A 78 -7.15 -13.51 -4.74
N SER A 79 -8.11 -12.83 -4.09
CA SER A 79 -8.10 -11.37 -3.93
C SER A 79 -6.92 -10.92 -3.07
N TYR A 80 -6.61 -11.64 -1.99
CA TYR A 80 -5.46 -11.33 -1.12
C TYR A 80 -4.14 -11.45 -1.90
N LEU A 81 -3.92 -12.60 -2.56
CA LEU A 81 -2.74 -12.85 -3.38
C LEU A 81 -2.62 -11.88 -4.55
N TYR A 82 -3.74 -11.51 -5.18
CA TYR A 82 -3.74 -10.48 -6.21
C TYR A 82 -3.27 -9.14 -5.64
N THR A 83 -3.86 -8.68 -4.54
CA THR A 83 -3.57 -7.36 -3.97
C THR A 83 -2.12 -7.26 -3.52
N THR A 84 -1.60 -8.26 -2.82
CA THR A 84 -0.22 -8.28 -2.32
C THR A 84 0.82 -8.36 -3.45
N LEU A 85 0.61 -9.23 -4.45
CA LEU A 85 1.61 -9.46 -5.51
C LEU A 85 1.50 -8.46 -6.67
N ILE A 86 0.30 -7.95 -6.97
CA ILE A 86 0.03 -7.21 -8.22
C ILE A 86 -0.72 -5.92 -7.95
N GLY A 87 -1.84 -6.00 -7.23
CA GLY A 87 -2.79 -4.91 -7.05
C GLY A 87 -2.17 -3.65 -6.47
N LYS A 88 -1.40 -3.77 -5.38
CA LYS A 88 -0.76 -2.63 -4.72
C LYS A 88 0.13 -1.83 -5.67
N PHE A 89 0.93 -2.51 -6.48
CA PHE A 89 1.84 -1.86 -7.42
C PHE A 89 1.10 -1.16 -8.56
N ARG A 90 0.06 -1.79 -9.12
CA ARG A 90 -0.74 -1.17 -10.18
C ARG A 90 -1.43 0.09 -9.68
N VAL A 91 -2.09 0.00 -8.53
CA VAL A 91 -2.84 1.12 -7.98
C VAL A 91 -1.92 2.27 -7.56
N TRP A 92 -0.76 1.98 -6.95
CA TRP A 92 0.20 3.03 -6.61
C TRP A 92 0.91 3.62 -7.82
N ALA A 93 1.16 2.84 -8.89
CA ALA A 93 1.64 3.40 -10.15
C ALA A 93 0.63 4.40 -10.74
N ASP A 94 -0.67 4.06 -10.73
CA ASP A 94 -1.74 4.96 -11.17
C ASP A 94 -1.81 6.23 -10.29
N ILE A 95 -1.68 6.07 -8.97
CA ILE A 95 -1.67 7.20 -8.02
C ILE A 95 -0.47 8.12 -8.27
N LEU A 96 0.75 7.58 -8.30
CA LEU A 96 1.97 8.36 -8.51
C LEU A 96 1.97 9.05 -9.88
N GLY A 97 1.50 8.37 -10.93
CA GLY A 97 1.33 8.95 -12.26
C GLY A 97 0.32 10.11 -12.27
N GLY A 98 -0.76 9.99 -11.49
CA GLY A 98 -1.75 11.04 -11.32
C GLY A 98 -1.31 12.23 -10.44
N LEU A 99 -0.20 12.10 -9.70
CA LEU A 99 0.37 13.20 -8.94
C LEU A 99 1.18 14.16 -9.82
N GLY A 100 1.53 13.83 -11.07
CA GLY A 100 2.26 14.76 -11.94
C GLY A 100 3.56 15.28 -11.33
N LEU A 101 4.41 14.37 -10.86
CA LEU A 101 5.74 14.70 -10.32
C LEU A 101 6.62 15.30 -11.43
N ARG A 102 7.37 16.36 -11.10
CA ARG A 102 8.32 17.05 -11.98
C ARG A 102 9.62 16.26 -12.17
N GLY A 103 9.89 15.32 -11.27
CA GLY A 103 11.02 14.43 -11.31
C GLY A 103 12.27 14.92 -10.57
N ASP A 104 12.20 16.10 -9.94
CA ASP A 104 13.24 16.69 -9.10
C ASP A 104 12.82 16.82 -7.62
N GLU A 105 11.64 16.32 -7.28
CA GLU A 105 11.11 16.38 -5.92
C GLU A 105 11.89 15.53 -4.92
N ARG A 106 11.77 15.92 -3.65
CA ARG A 106 12.14 15.12 -2.49
C ARG A 106 10.90 14.48 -1.88
N VAL A 107 10.84 13.16 -1.91
CA VAL A 107 9.70 12.35 -1.47
C VAL A 107 10.07 11.60 -0.19
N LEU A 108 9.17 11.57 0.79
CA LEU A 108 9.31 10.75 2.01
C LEU A 108 8.27 9.61 2.00
N ASP A 109 8.71 8.37 2.17
CA ASP A 109 7.85 7.20 2.39
C ASP A 109 7.88 6.79 3.87
N LEU A 110 6.73 6.90 4.54
CA LEU A 110 6.56 6.58 5.96
C LEU A 110 6.28 5.08 6.12
N GLY A 111 7.19 4.36 6.79
CA GLY A 111 7.16 2.91 6.97
C GLY A 111 7.44 2.19 5.65
N CYS A 112 8.59 2.50 5.04
CA CYS A 112 8.91 2.07 3.69
C CYS A 112 9.07 0.55 3.53
N GLY A 113 9.25 -0.20 4.63
CA GLY A 113 9.47 -1.65 4.63
C GLY A 113 10.55 -2.04 3.62
N ARG A 114 10.29 -3.09 2.82
CA ARG A 114 11.15 -3.55 1.70
C ARG A 114 11.21 -2.59 0.47
N GLY A 115 10.67 -1.39 0.59
CA GLY A 115 10.72 -0.33 -0.42
C GLY A 115 9.70 -0.43 -1.56
N ALA A 116 8.60 -1.17 -1.40
CA ALA A 116 7.64 -1.34 -2.50
C ALA A 116 7.15 0.01 -3.07
N LEU A 117 6.67 0.90 -2.21
CA LEU A 117 6.19 2.23 -2.59
C LEU A 117 7.35 3.22 -2.82
N LEU A 118 8.32 3.28 -1.90
CA LEU A 118 9.54 4.07 -2.01
C LEU A 118 10.22 3.95 -3.38
N LEU A 119 10.45 2.72 -3.86
CA LEU A 119 11.18 2.50 -5.11
C LEU A 119 10.33 2.83 -6.35
N MET A 120 9.00 2.72 -6.27
CA MET A 120 8.09 3.25 -7.31
C MET A 120 8.15 4.78 -7.36
N ALA A 121 8.21 5.45 -6.20
CA ALA A 121 8.39 6.89 -6.16
C ALA A 121 9.77 7.30 -6.71
N ALA A 122 10.86 6.65 -6.29
CA ALA A 122 12.21 6.92 -6.76
C ALA A 122 12.34 6.85 -8.29
N ARG A 123 11.66 5.88 -8.93
CA ARG A 123 11.60 5.78 -10.40
C ARG A 123 11.03 7.01 -11.09
N SER A 124 10.08 7.67 -10.45
CA SER A 124 9.44 8.88 -10.97
C SER A 124 10.29 10.14 -10.75
N LEU A 125 11.48 10.00 -10.12
CA LEU A 125 12.36 11.10 -9.71
C LEU A 125 13.75 11.00 -10.38
N PRO A 126 13.89 11.20 -11.69
CA PRO A 126 15.20 11.12 -12.37
C PRO A 126 16.28 12.07 -11.81
N ARG A 127 15.89 13.18 -11.18
CA ARG A 127 16.79 14.17 -10.58
C ARG A 127 16.52 14.41 -9.09
N GLY A 128 15.51 13.75 -8.55
CA GLY A 128 15.05 13.91 -7.17
C GLY A 128 15.64 12.87 -6.22
N ARG A 129 15.03 12.78 -5.04
CA ARG A 129 15.40 11.85 -3.97
C ARG A 129 14.17 11.27 -3.31
N ALA A 130 14.17 9.97 -3.09
CA ALA A 130 13.16 9.27 -2.30
C ALA A 130 13.80 8.81 -0.99
N VAL A 131 13.28 9.27 0.13
CA VAL A 131 13.73 8.93 1.46
C VAL A 131 12.73 7.96 2.08
N GLY A 132 13.17 6.79 2.50
CA GLY A 132 12.35 5.84 3.24
C GLY A 132 12.68 5.91 4.72
N ILE A 133 11.67 5.99 5.59
CA ILE A 133 11.87 5.85 7.03
C ILE A 133 11.11 4.62 7.55
N ASP A 134 11.73 3.82 8.40
CA ASP A 134 11.09 2.67 9.04
C ASP A 134 11.69 2.41 10.42
N LEU A 135 10.94 1.72 11.28
CA LEU A 135 11.45 1.19 12.56
C LEU A 135 12.21 -0.14 12.36
N TRP A 136 12.13 -0.73 11.16
CA TRP A 136 12.72 -2.03 10.80
C TRP A 136 12.31 -3.12 11.77
N ARG A 137 11.02 -3.16 12.10
CA ARG A 137 10.51 -4.26 12.92
C ARG A 137 10.76 -5.56 12.18
N ALA A 138 11.54 -6.43 12.80
CA ALA A 138 11.77 -7.78 12.31
C ALA A 138 10.44 -8.54 12.30
N ASP A 139 9.85 -8.69 11.13
CA ASP A 139 8.94 -9.78 10.87
C ASP A 139 9.72 -10.97 10.29
N GLN A 140 9.09 -12.14 10.20
CA GLN A 140 9.69 -13.30 9.53
C GLN A 140 9.77 -13.11 8.00
N THR A 141 9.54 -11.90 7.48
CA THR A 141 9.77 -11.56 6.08
C THR A 141 11.14 -10.94 5.85
N GLY A 142 12.01 -10.79 6.84
CA GLY A 142 13.32 -10.17 6.58
C GLY A 142 13.17 -8.73 6.10
N ASN A 143 12.18 -8.02 6.65
CA ASN A 143 12.10 -6.57 6.54
C ASN A 143 13.32 -5.94 7.24
N GLY A 144 14.04 -5.08 6.52
CA GLY A 144 15.26 -4.46 6.99
C GLY A 144 15.83 -3.52 5.92
N PRO A 145 16.71 -2.58 6.31
CA PRO A 145 17.26 -1.61 5.37
C PRO A 145 18.04 -2.29 4.23
N GLU A 146 18.72 -3.41 4.50
CA GLU A 146 19.48 -4.17 3.49
C GLU A 146 18.57 -4.77 2.42
N ALA A 147 17.38 -5.26 2.79
CA ALA A 147 16.41 -5.78 1.83
C ALA A 147 15.92 -4.68 0.87
N THR A 148 15.70 -3.49 1.40
CA THR A 148 15.28 -2.31 0.63
C THR A 148 16.37 -1.82 -0.29
N LEU A 149 17.60 -1.71 0.19
CA LEU A 149 18.75 -1.32 -0.63
C LEU A 149 19.01 -2.33 -1.76
N ARG A 150 18.97 -3.63 -1.46
CA ARG A 150 19.06 -4.68 -2.48
C ARG A 150 17.96 -4.56 -3.54
N ASN A 151 16.72 -4.30 -3.12
CA ASN A 151 15.64 -4.04 -4.06
C ASN A 151 15.89 -2.77 -4.88
N ALA A 152 16.43 -1.71 -4.27
CA ALA A 152 16.76 -0.47 -4.98
C ALA A 152 17.82 -0.69 -6.07
N GLU A 153 18.84 -1.50 -5.80
CA GLU A 153 19.84 -1.93 -6.78
C GLU A 153 19.20 -2.71 -7.94
N LEU A 154 18.41 -3.74 -7.62
CA LEU A 154 17.73 -4.57 -8.62
C LEU A 154 16.78 -3.75 -9.50
N GLU A 155 16.11 -2.75 -8.92
CA GLU A 155 15.20 -1.86 -9.62
C GLU A 155 15.91 -0.69 -10.33
N GLY A 156 17.23 -0.53 -10.16
CA GLY A 156 18.06 0.48 -10.83
C GLY A 156 17.83 1.91 -10.32
N VAL A 157 17.52 2.07 -9.02
CA VAL A 157 17.19 3.36 -8.40
C VAL A 157 17.98 3.66 -7.13
N ALA A 158 18.96 2.82 -6.77
CA ALA A 158 19.74 2.95 -5.53
C ALA A 158 20.40 4.32 -5.37
N ASP A 159 20.82 4.96 -6.46
CA ASP A 159 21.44 6.29 -6.50
C ASP A 159 20.51 7.45 -6.09
N ARG A 160 19.21 7.17 -5.93
CA ARG A 160 18.15 8.13 -5.61
C ARG A 160 17.40 7.80 -4.33
N VAL A 161 17.83 6.77 -3.60
CA VAL A 161 17.15 6.25 -2.43
C VAL A 161 18.02 6.43 -1.20
N ASP A 162 17.49 7.14 -0.21
CA ASP A 162 18.09 7.25 1.11
C ASP A 162 17.19 6.54 2.12
N LEU A 163 17.77 5.92 3.15
CA LEU A 163 17.03 5.24 4.21
C LEU A 163 17.37 5.82 5.57
N GLU A 164 16.34 5.95 6.40
CA GLU A 164 16.46 6.39 7.78
C GLU A 164 15.78 5.39 8.71
N THR A 165 16.42 5.17 9.86
CA THR A 165 15.82 4.39 10.95
C THR A 165 15.17 5.35 11.93
N GLY A 166 13.86 5.27 12.10
CA GLY A 166 13.18 6.14 13.05
C GLY A 166 11.68 5.95 13.18
N ASP A 167 11.13 6.58 14.21
CA ASP A 167 9.70 6.57 14.49
C ASP A 167 9.00 7.68 13.70
N ILE A 168 7.96 7.31 12.94
CA ILE A 168 7.19 8.27 12.13
C ILE A 168 6.38 9.27 12.98
N THR A 169 6.23 9.02 14.28
CA THR A 169 5.63 9.97 15.24
C THR A 169 6.61 11.07 15.68
N ARG A 170 7.90 10.95 15.32
CA ARG A 170 8.95 11.94 15.59
C ARG A 170 10.04 11.88 14.53
N LEU A 171 9.78 12.54 13.40
CA LEU A 171 10.64 12.50 12.22
C LEU A 171 11.94 13.28 12.43
N PRO A 172 13.12 12.69 12.12
CA PRO A 172 14.43 13.34 12.26
C PRO A 172 14.72 14.31 11.10
N PHE A 173 13.70 14.99 10.57
CA PHE A 173 13.82 15.90 9.43
C PHE A 173 13.38 17.31 9.81
N PRO A 174 14.02 18.35 9.26
CA PRO A 174 13.56 19.73 9.41
C PRO A 174 12.18 19.97 8.80
N ASP A 175 11.52 21.03 9.24
CA ASP A 175 10.28 21.53 8.67
C ASP A 175 10.46 21.85 7.17
N GLY A 176 9.44 21.60 6.35
CA GLY A 176 9.50 21.97 4.94
C GLY A 176 10.61 21.27 4.12
N SER A 177 10.95 20.04 4.47
CA SER A 177 12.02 19.28 3.83
C SER A 177 11.61 18.45 2.61
N PHE A 178 10.30 18.20 2.42
CA PHE A 178 9.78 17.29 1.39
C PHE A 178 8.66 17.93 0.57
N ASP A 179 8.64 17.62 -0.73
CA ASP A 179 7.58 18.04 -1.65
C ASP A 179 6.37 17.08 -1.61
N LEU A 180 6.62 15.82 -1.24
CA LEU A 180 5.59 14.79 -1.15
C LEU A 180 5.88 13.84 0.02
N VAL A 181 4.85 13.55 0.82
CA VAL A 181 4.87 12.47 1.81
C VAL A 181 3.87 11.39 1.38
N ILE A 182 4.35 10.15 1.30
CA ILE A 182 3.54 8.98 0.98
C ILE A 182 3.61 7.95 2.11
N SER A 183 2.60 7.10 2.19
CA SER A 183 2.60 5.94 3.08
C SER A 183 1.59 4.91 2.59
N ASN A 184 1.89 3.63 2.77
CA ASN A 184 0.97 2.55 2.43
C ASN A 184 0.95 1.48 3.51
N LEU A 185 -0.21 1.32 4.17
CA LEU A 185 -0.49 0.24 5.12
C LEU A 185 0.42 0.26 6.36
N VAL A 186 0.71 1.45 6.88
CA VAL A 186 1.61 1.64 8.03
C VAL A 186 0.89 2.25 9.23
N LEU A 187 0.15 3.35 9.03
CA LEU A 187 -0.40 4.13 10.14
C LEU A 187 -1.46 3.36 10.94
N HIS A 188 -2.15 2.37 10.36
CA HIS A 188 -3.08 1.51 11.10
C HIS A 188 -2.40 0.61 12.14
N ASN A 189 -1.08 0.37 12.02
CA ASN A 189 -0.32 -0.42 13.00
C ASN A 189 -0.06 0.36 14.30
N ILE A 190 -0.31 1.67 14.30
CA ILE A 190 -0.19 2.51 15.50
C ILE A 190 -1.51 2.44 16.27
N SER A 191 -1.49 1.75 17.41
CA SER A 191 -2.68 1.48 18.23
C SER A 191 -3.32 2.75 18.80
N ALA A 192 -2.52 3.67 19.34
CA ALA A 192 -3.01 4.87 19.99
C ALA A 192 -3.40 5.95 18.97
N ALA A 193 -4.59 6.52 19.12
CA ALA A 193 -5.05 7.62 18.26
C ALA A 193 -4.20 8.89 18.40
N ALA A 194 -3.66 9.15 19.59
CA ALA A 194 -2.75 10.27 19.82
C ALA A 194 -1.48 10.13 18.98
N ASP A 195 -0.89 8.94 18.94
CA ASP A 195 0.32 8.66 18.17
C ASP A 195 0.06 8.70 16.66
N ARG A 196 -1.11 8.23 16.19
CA ARG A 196 -1.51 8.41 14.78
C ARG A 196 -1.63 9.87 14.40
N ARG A 197 -2.18 10.71 15.29
CA ARG A 197 -2.22 12.15 15.09
C ARG A 197 -0.81 12.74 15.07
N ALA A 198 0.06 12.36 15.99
CA ALA A 198 1.46 12.80 16.00
C ALA A 198 2.19 12.47 14.69
N ALA A 199 2.00 11.26 14.14
CA ALA A 199 2.57 10.89 12.85
C ALA A 199 2.06 11.76 11.68
N LEU A 200 0.78 12.13 11.69
CA LEU A 200 0.20 13.05 10.70
C LEU A 200 0.71 14.48 10.89
N ASP A 201 0.84 14.93 12.13
CA ASP A 201 1.38 16.25 12.47
C ASP A 201 2.82 16.38 11.97
N GLU A 202 3.65 15.36 12.19
CA GLU A 202 5.02 15.28 11.68
C GLU A 202 5.06 15.23 10.16
N ALA A 203 4.22 14.42 9.52
CA ALA A 203 4.12 14.37 8.06
C ALA A 203 3.78 15.75 7.47
N VAL A 204 2.89 16.50 8.10
CA VAL A 204 2.54 17.87 7.70
C VAL A 204 3.67 18.85 7.99
N ARG A 205 4.35 18.74 9.12
CA ARG A 205 5.47 19.59 9.51
C ARG A 205 6.59 19.53 8.47
N VAL A 206 6.99 18.32 8.07
CA VAL A 206 8.11 18.12 7.13
C VAL A 206 7.72 18.42 5.67
N LEU A 207 6.44 18.59 5.35
CA LEU A 207 6.01 19.05 4.04
C LEU A 207 6.33 20.53 3.80
N ARG A 208 6.86 20.83 2.63
CA ARG A 208 6.98 22.19 2.11
C ARG A 208 5.60 22.84 1.93
N PRO A 209 5.50 24.17 2.01
CA PRO A 209 4.34 24.86 1.48
C PRO A 209 4.09 24.46 0.02
N GLY A 210 2.84 24.18 -0.35
CA GLY A 210 2.47 23.58 -1.64
C GLY A 210 2.76 22.07 -1.78
N GLY A 211 3.41 21.46 -0.78
CA GLY A 211 3.70 20.03 -0.74
C GLY A 211 2.45 19.17 -0.57
N ARG A 212 2.51 17.91 -0.98
CA ARG A 212 1.35 17.01 -1.04
C ARG A 212 1.51 15.79 -0.18
N LEU A 213 0.39 15.19 0.19
CA LEU A 213 0.33 13.98 1.01
C LEU A 213 -0.57 12.95 0.35
N ALA A 214 -0.14 11.69 0.33
CA ALA A 214 -0.93 10.56 -0.16
C ALA A 214 -0.74 9.32 0.72
N ILE A 215 -1.77 8.96 1.50
CA ILE A 215 -1.74 7.83 2.43
C ILE A 215 -2.77 6.78 2.01
N GLY A 216 -2.32 5.57 1.69
CA GLY A 216 -3.17 4.41 1.45
C GLY A 216 -3.28 3.56 2.70
N ASP A 217 -4.49 3.40 3.26
CA ASP A 217 -4.67 2.60 4.47
C ASP A 217 -6.03 1.88 4.53
N LEU A 218 -6.13 0.82 5.35
CA LEU A 218 -7.33 0.02 5.59
C LEU A 218 -8.25 0.67 6.61
N LEU A 219 -7.67 1.09 7.74
CA LEU A 219 -8.35 1.54 8.93
C LEU A 219 -8.07 3.02 9.18
N HIS A 220 -8.85 3.64 10.06
CA HIS A 220 -8.67 5.04 10.53
C HIS A 220 -8.61 6.15 9.46
N THR A 221 -8.77 5.84 8.17
CA THR A 221 -8.65 6.84 7.07
C THR A 221 -9.60 8.04 7.16
N ARG A 222 -10.73 7.93 7.90
CA ARG A 222 -11.58 9.10 8.21
C ARG A 222 -10.89 10.03 9.20
N GLU A 223 -10.36 9.47 10.29
CA GLU A 223 -9.57 10.18 11.31
C GLU A 223 -8.38 10.90 10.66
N TYR A 224 -7.68 10.26 9.71
CA TYR A 224 -6.55 10.88 9.02
C TYR A 224 -6.98 12.13 8.24
N ARG A 225 -8.01 12.01 7.41
CA ARG A 225 -8.55 13.13 6.64
C ARG A 225 -8.99 14.28 7.55
N ASP A 226 -9.68 13.95 8.64
CA ASP A 226 -10.23 14.95 9.55
C ASP A 226 -9.10 15.69 10.28
N ARG A 227 -8.07 14.97 10.72
CA ARG A 227 -6.87 15.59 11.29
C ARG A 227 -6.13 16.49 10.29
N LEU A 228 -5.98 16.06 9.03
CA LEU A 228 -5.34 16.90 8.00
C LEU A 228 -6.13 18.20 7.75
N ARG A 229 -7.46 18.18 7.89
CA ARG A 229 -8.29 19.40 7.81
C ARG A 229 -8.11 20.30 9.02
N GLU A 230 -8.03 19.72 10.22
CA GLU A 230 -7.73 20.48 11.45
C GLU A 230 -6.37 21.18 11.37
N LEU A 231 -5.39 20.55 10.72
CA LEU A 231 -4.06 21.12 10.45
C LEU A 231 -4.04 22.14 9.30
N GLY A 232 -5.20 22.44 8.68
CA GLY A 232 -5.33 23.44 7.63
C GLY A 232 -4.91 22.99 6.23
N LEU A 233 -4.79 21.68 5.96
CA LEU A 233 -4.49 21.22 4.61
C LEU A 233 -5.69 21.40 3.67
N ALA A 234 -5.41 21.92 2.48
CA ALA A 234 -6.36 22.04 1.40
C ALA A 234 -6.63 20.68 0.75
N ASP A 235 -7.80 20.56 0.11
CA ASP A 235 -8.19 19.38 -0.68
C ASP A 235 -8.04 18.02 0.03
N ALA A 236 -8.21 18.00 1.37
CA ALA A 236 -8.21 16.78 2.15
C ALA A 236 -9.39 15.87 1.75
N ARG A 237 -9.10 14.88 0.91
CA ARG A 237 -10.05 13.96 0.28
C ARG A 237 -9.76 12.54 0.73
N ARG A 238 -10.82 11.73 0.77
CA ARG A 238 -10.76 10.30 1.05
C ARG A 238 -11.56 9.55 0.02
N ARG A 239 -10.95 8.60 -0.68
CA ARG A 239 -11.62 7.78 -1.70
C ARG A 239 -11.25 6.30 -1.58
N GLY A 240 -12.14 5.42 -2.00
CA GLY A 240 -11.82 3.99 -2.12
C GLY A 240 -10.90 3.72 -3.30
N LEU A 241 -10.05 2.69 -3.18
CA LEU A 241 -9.16 2.23 -4.26
C LEU A 241 -9.75 1.08 -5.09
N GLY A 242 -10.99 0.66 -4.78
CA GLY A 242 -11.72 -0.35 -5.53
C GLY A 242 -11.18 -1.77 -5.34
N ALA A 243 -11.70 -2.69 -6.16
CA ALA A 243 -11.43 -4.13 -6.02
C ALA A 243 -9.96 -4.54 -6.16
N ARG A 244 -9.13 -3.69 -6.79
CA ARG A 244 -7.70 -3.94 -6.94
C ARG A 244 -6.91 -3.81 -5.63
N MET A 245 -7.53 -3.26 -4.59
CA MET A 245 -6.97 -3.08 -3.25
C MET A 245 -7.92 -3.63 -2.18
N TRP A 246 -8.55 -4.77 -2.47
CA TRP A 246 -9.27 -5.56 -1.47
C TRP A 246 -8.34 -6.62 -0.89
N TRP A 247 -8.16 -6.57 0.43
CA TRP A 247 -7.32 -7.53 1.16
C TRP A 247 -8.15 -8.75 1.51
N GLY A 248 -8.43 -9.54 0.47
CA GLY A 248 -9.30 -10.71 0.52
C GLY A 248 -10.79 -10.42 0.40
N SER A 249 -11.26 -9.23 0.82
CA SER A 249 -12.70 -8.95 0.86
C SER A 249 -13.03 -7.48 0.55
N PRO A 250 -14.20 -7.20 -0.06
CA PRO A 250 -14.71 -5.82 -0.21
C PRO A 250 -14.94 -5.11 1.13
N PHE A 251 -15.01 -5.85 2.25
CA PHE A 251 -15.15 -5.29 3.59
C PHE A 251 -13.82 -4.81 4.20
N LEU A 252 -12.69 -5.20 3.60
CA LEU A 252 -11.35 -4.70 3.94
C LEU A 252 -10.75 -3.91 2.76
N PRO A 253 -11.38 -2.80 2.32
CA PRO A 253 -10.87 -2.03 1.19
C PRO A 253 -9.81 -1.04 1.67
N THR A 254 -8.70 -0.94 0.94
CA THR A 254 -7.80 0.19 1.11
C THR A 254 -8.46 1.46 0.59
N ARG A 255 -8.23 2.56 1.31
CA ARG A 255 -8.70 3.89 0.96
C ARG A 255 -7.52 4.83 0.92
N LEU A 256 -7.54 5.72 -0.05
CA LEU A 256 -6.55 6.75 -0.23
C LEU A 256 -7.04 8.03 0.42
N VAL A 257 -6.20 8.62 1.26
CA VAL A 257 -6.33 9.96 1.80
C VAL A 257 -5.29 10.83 1.11
N THR A 258 -5.73 11.93 0.49
CA THR A 258 -4.83 12.91 -0.14
C THR A 258 -5.10 14.29 0.40
N ALA A 259 -4.07 15.12 0.50
CA ALA A 259 -4.19 16.51 0.90
C ALA A 259 -3.00 17.34 0.39
N THR A 260 -3.15 18.66 0.36
CA THR A 260 -2.10 19.61 -0.06
C THR A 260 -1.88 20.64 1.03
N LYS A 261 -0.63 20.87 1.41
CA LYS A 261 -0.26 21.94 2.33
C LYS A 261 -0.38 23.29 1.61
N PRO A 262 -1.09 24.28 2.17
CA PRO A 262 -1.14 25.62 1.58
C PRO A 262 0.26 26.20 1.35
N ALA A 263 0.36 27.09 0.36
CA ALA A 263 1.59 27.80 0.02
C ALA A 263 1.93 28.89 1.05
#